data_AF-A0A431LQ41-F1
#
_entry.id   AF-A0A431LQ41-F1
#
_cell.length_a   1.000
_cell.length_b   1.000
_cell.length_c   1.000
_cell.angle_alpha   90.00
_cell.angle_beta   90.00
_cell.angle_gamma   90.00
#
_symmetry.space_group_name_H-M   'P 1'
#
loop_
_entity.id
_entity.type
_entity.pdbx_description
1 polymer ?
#
loop_
_entity_poly.entity_id
_entity_poly.type
_entity_poly.pdbx_seq_one_letter_code
_entity_poly.pdbx_strand_id
1 'polypeptide(L)'
;MKLPRLRILVLVAMIVASLGTVGWWIFGPPGVAVELTRRSWRMEIIVERLRTESGSDWCDELPAGAFDITRRIITDPTGKRSEPSEHCRYTVLAWRRSWIVKNEGGPGERPVWPTPPLRLAPPGEPGSERLGRREAFYEIELSDGGDHLWTCRVDLPRWQQLREGQRFRIPVDRFGTADCPRMYASRI
;
A
#
# COMPACT_ATOMS: atom_id res chain seq x y z
N MET A 1 -61.46 -34.73 15.54
CA MET A 1 -60.07 -34.38 15.16
C MET A 1 -60.07 -33.31 14.06
N LYS A 2 -60.03 -32.02 14.40
CA LYS A 2 -59.95 -30.89 13.44
C LYS A 2 -58.54 -30.29 13.49
N LEU A 3 -57.56 -31.03 12.98
CA LEU A 3 -56.15 -30.62 12.90
C LEU A 3 -55.66 -30.11 11.51
N PRO A 4 -56.44 -30.03 10.40
CA PRO A 4 -55.87 -29.66 9.10
C PRO A 4 -55.58 -28.15 8.98
N ARG A 5 -56.42 -27.29 9.57
CA ARG A 5 -56.23 -25.83 9.48
C ARG A 5 -55.02 -25.32 10.26
N LEU A 6 -54.76 -25.92 11.43
CA LEU A 6 -53.60 -25.57 12.26
C LEU A 6 -52.29 -25.95 11.55
N ARG A 7 -52.23 -27.13 10.92
CA ARG A 7 -51.05 -27.55 10.14
C ARG A 7 -50.77 -26.63 8.95
N ILE A 8 -51.81 -26.19 8.23
CA ILE A 8 -51.68 -25.24 7.12
C ILE A 8 -51.14 -23.89 7.61
N LEU A 9 -51.68 -23.35 8.71
CA LEU A 9 -51.21 -22.09 9.28
C LEU A 9 -49.74 -22.14 9.71
N VAL A 10 -49.31 -23.24 10.34
CA VAL A 10 -47.91 -23.44 10.74
C VAL A 10 -46.99 -23.53 9.50
N LEU A 11 -47.42 -24.25 8.46
CA LEU A 11 -46.65 -24.36 7.21
C LEU A 11 -46.47 -23.00 6.51
N VAL A 12 -47.54 -22.22 6.41
CA VAL A 12 -47.50 -20.87 5.84
C VAL A 12 -46.59 -19.97 6.67
N ALA A 13 -46.69 -20.02 8.00
CA ALA A 13 -45.82 -19.24 8.89
C ALA A 13 -44.33 -19.60 8.72
N MET A 14 -44.00 -20.89 8.61
CA MET A 14 -42.62 -21.32 8.36
C MET A 14 -42.11 -20.88 6.98
N ILE A 15 -42.94 -20.95 5.94
CA ILE A 15 -42.58 -20.46 4.60
C ILE A 15 -42.35 -18.96 4.61
N VAL A 16 -43.21 -18.18 5.27
CA VAL A 16 -43.02 -16.73 5.38
C VAL A 16 -41.75 -16.39 6.16
N ALA A 17 -41.47 -17.11 7.25
CA ALA A 17 -40.25 -16.91 8.03
C ALA A 17 -38.98 -17.30 7.25
N SER A 18 -39.01 -18.41 6.51
CA SER A 18 -37.88 -18.83 5.67
C SER A 18 -37.67 -17.89 4.49
N LEU A 19 -38.74 -17.44 3.82
CA LEU A 19 -38.64 -16.43 2.76
C LEU A 19 -38.15 -15.09 3.29
N GLY A 20 -38.55 -14.69 4.50
CA GLY A 20 -38.06 -13.48 5.14
C GLY A 20 -36.55 -13.54 5.43
N THR A 21 -36.08 -14.65 5.99
CA THR A 21 -34.64 -14.85 6.28
C THR A 21 -33.80 -14.97 5.02
N VAL A 22 -34.25 -15.74 4.02
CA VAL A 22 -33.59 -15.85 2.72
C VAL A 22 -33.61 -14.53 1.97
N GLY A 23 -34.74 -13.81 2.00
CA GLY A 23 -34.88 -12.49 1.41
C GLY A 23 -33.91 -11.49 2.04
N TRP A 24 -33.78 -11.50 3.37
CA TRP A 24 -32.77 -10.68 4.06
C TRP A 24 -31.34 -11.08 3.72
N TRP A 25 -31.07 -12.38 3.53
CA TRP A 25 -29.74 -12.86 3.16
C TRP A 25 -29.35 -12.46 1.73
N ILE A 26 -30.30 -12.49 0.78
CA ILE A 26 -30.08 -12.14 -0.62
C ILE A 26 -30.07 -10.63 -0.85
N PHE A 27 -30.97 -9.89 -0.18
CA PHE A 27 -31.17 -8.44 -0.40
C PHE A 27 -30.66 -7.56 0.75
N GLY A 28 -30.01 -8.15 1.75
CA GLY A 28 -29.44 -7.43 2.88
C GLY A 28 -28.27 -6.53 2.50
N PRO A 29 -27.92 -5.55 3.36
CA PRO A 29 -26.81 -4.65 3.10
C PRO A 29 -25.49 -5.45 2.99
N PRO A 30 -24.73 -5.31 1.89
CA PRO A 30 -23.53 -6.09 1.67
C PRO A 30 -22.43 -5.69 2.65
N GLY A 31 -21.67 -6.69 3.11
CA GLY A 31 -20.48 -6.49 3.94
C GLY A 31 -20.69 -6.66 5.44
N VAL A 32 -19.56 -6.72 6.13
CA VAL A 32 -19.46 -6.90 7.59
C VAL A 32 -19.58 -5.53 8.26
N ALA A 33 -20.35 -5.46 9.34
CA ALA A 33 -20.43 -4.25 10.15
C ALA A 33 -19.13 -4.10 10.95
N VAL A 34 -18.50 -2.94 10.84
CA VAL A 34 -17.24 -2.64 11.52
C VAL A 34 -17.28 -1.27 12.17
N GLU A 35 -16.51 -1.12 13.22
CA GLU A 35 -16.31 0.12 13.94
C GLU A 35 -14.88 0.60 13.74
N LEU A 36 -14.72 1.90 13.55
CA LEU A 36 -13.42 2.54 13.48
C LEU A 36 -12.82 2.66 14.88
N THR A 37 -11.80 1.86 15.15
CA THR A 37 -11.17 1.77 16.48
C THR A 37 -9.97 2.71 16.60
N ARG A 38 -9.25 2.97 15.51
CA ARG A 38 -8.04 3.81 15.52
C ARG A 38 -7.87 4.59 14.22
N ARG A 39 -7.34 5.80 14.35
CA ARG A 39 -6.75 6.56 13.23
C ARG A 39 -5.28 6.80 13.46
N SER A 40 -4.47 6.60 12.44
CA SER A 40 -3.04 6.90 12.47
C SER A 40 -2.59 7.54 11.16
N TRP A 41 -1.52 8.31 11.25
CA TRP A 41 -0.80 8.80 10.08
C TRP A 41 0.68 8.45 10.20
N ARG A 42 1.34 8.27 9.06
CA ARG A 42 2.77 8.01 8.97
C ARG A 42 3.35 8.76 7.77
N MET A 43 4.36 9.58 8.04
CA MET A 43 5.08 10.38 7.07
C MET A 43 6.47 9.80 6.86
N GLU A 44 6.76 9.32 5.65
CA GLU A 44 8.04 8.68 5.32
C GLU A 44 8.81 9.45 4.27
N ILE A 45 10.11 9.57 4.48
CA ILE A 45 11.03 10.07 3.46
C ILE A 45 12.11 9.02 3.26
N ILE A 46 12.25 8.57 2.01
CA ILE A 46 13.36 7.71 1.62
C ILE A 46 14.62 8.58 1.59
N VAL A 47 15.60 8.24 2.40
CA VAL A 47 16.93 8.84 2.35
C VAL A 47 17.79 8.02 1.41
N GLU A 48 18.33 8.70 0.40
CA GLU A 48 19.23 8.12 -0.58
C GLU A 48 20.66 8.47 -0.23
N ARG A 49 21.59 7.54 -0.50
CA ARG A 49 23.03 7.76 -0.38
C ARG A 49 23.66 7.62 -1.75
N LEU A 50 24.56 8.54 -2.08
CA LEU A 50 25.38 8.47 -3.28
C LEU A 50 26.39 7.34 -3.11
N ARG A 51 26.37 6.38 -4.03
CA ARG A 51 27.24 5.21 -4.00
C ARG A 51 27.95 5.05 -5.32
N THR A 52 29.15 4.47 -5.22
CA THR A 52 29.91 3.98 -6.36
C THR A 52 29.31 2.66 -6.82
N GLU A 53 28.94 2.57 -8.10
CA GLU A 53 28.39 1.37 -8.71
C GLU A 53 29.18 1.00 -9.95
N SER A 54 29.56 -0.28 -10.06
CA SER A 54 30.17 -0.83 -11.26
C SER A 54 29.09 -1.23 -12.26
N GLY A 55 29.23 -0.79 -13.50
CA GLY A 55 28.39 -1.17 -14.63
C GLY A 55 29.21 -1.71 -15.79
N SER A 56 28.52 -2.29 -16.75
CA SER A 56 29.14 -2.69 -18.01
C SER A 56 28.15 -2.59 -19.14
N ASP A 57 28.54 -1.94 -20.22
CA ASP A 57 27.70 -1.70 -21.38
C ASP A 57 28.56 -1.51 -22.64
N TRP A 58 27.94 -1.39 -23.79
CA TRP A 58 28.63 -0.94 -24.99
C TRP A 58 29.20 0.47 -24.79
N CYS A 59 30.39 0.72 -25.33
CA CYS A 59 31.11 1.98 -25.06
C CYS A 59 30.40 3.23 -25.62
N ASP A 60 29.52 3.05 -26.61
CA ASP A 60 28.65 4.08 -27.18
C ASP A 60 27.35 4.31 -26.37
N GLU A 61 27.05 3.44 -25.40
CA GLU A 61 25.84 3.49 -24.56
C GLU A 61 26.14 3.85 -23.09
N LEU A 62 27.34 4.37 -22.81
CA LEU A 62 27.77 4.68 -21.45
C LEU A 62 26.89 5.76 -20.78
N PRO A 63 26.54 5.59 -19.49
CA PRO A 63 25.79 6.60 -18.76
C PRO A 63 26.63 7.85 -18.51
N ALA A 64 25.96 9.00 -18.42
CA ALA A 64 26.61 10.26 -18.06
C ALA A 64 27.28 10.15 -16.67
N GLY A 65 28.51 10.66 -16.56
CA GLY A 65 29.28 10.62 -15.32
C GLY A 65 29.94 9.27 -15.03
N ALA A 66 30.02 8.36 -16.00
CA ALA A 66 30.87 7.18 -15.91
C ALA A 66 32.35 7.58 -15.84
N PHE A 67 33.09 6.91 -14.96
CA PHE A 67 34.54 7.04 -14.78
C PHE A 67 35.16 5.65 -14.57
N ASP A 68 36.49 5.60 -14.50
CA ASP A 68 37.24 4.33 -14.36
C ASP A 68 36.86 3.29 -15.44
N ILE A 69 37.00 3.70 -16.71
CA ILE A 69 36.50 2.95 -17.86
C ILE A 69 37.59 1.99 -18.37
N THR A 70 37.27 0.69 -18.40
CA THR A 70 38.09 -0.35 -19.04
C THR A 70 37.41 -0.84 -20.30
N ARG A 71 38.13 -0.89 -21.42
CA ARG A 71 37.59 -1.25 -22.75
C ARG A 71 38.06 -2.63 -23.18
N ARG A 72 37.19 -3.37 -23.86
CA ARG A 72 37.53 -4.64 -24.53
C ARG A 72 36.69 -4.81 -25.79
N ILE A 73 37.24 -5.45 -26.81
CA ILE A 73 36.50 -5.83 -28.01
C ILE A 73 35.85 -7.20 -27.78
N ILE A 74 34.55 -7.30 -27.98
CA ILE A 74 33.81 -8.57 -27.90
C ILE A 74 32.79 -8.68 -29.04
N THR A 75 32.46 -9.91 -29.42
CA THR A 75 31.32 -10.20 -30.30
C THR A 75 30.02 -10.14 -29.49
N ASP A 76 28.99 -9.48 -30.02
CA ASP A 76 27.69 -9.34 -29.35
C ASP A 76 26.98 -10.71 -29.24
N PRO A 77 26.75 -11.23 -28.02
CA PRO A 77 26.07 -12.52 -27.84
C PRO A 77 24.59 -12.48 -28.21
N THR A 78 23.98 -11.28 -28.27
CA THR A 78 22.56 -11.11 -28.64
C THR A 78 22.36 -10.97 -30.15
N GLY A 79 23.43 -10.79 -30.92
CA GLY A 79 23.40 -10.65 -32.38
C GLY A 79 22.78 -9.34 -32.88
N LYS A 80 22.60 -8.33 -32.02
CA LYS A 80 22.11 -7.01 -32.45
C LYS A 80 23.18 -6.25 -33.22
N ARG A 81 24.46 -6.47 -32.92
CA ARG A 81 25.61 -5.90 -33.62
C ARG A 81 26.25 -6.96 -34.52
N SER A 82 26.42 -6.63 -35.80
CA SER A 82 26.96 -7.55 -36.82
C SER A 82 28.48 -7.73 -36.74
N GLU A 83 29.18 -6.78 -36.14
CA GLU A 83 30.64 -6.77 -36.03
C GLU A 83 31.07 -6.71 -34.56
N PRO A 84 32.25 -7.29 -34.22
CA PRO A 84 32.83 -7.11 -32.89
C PRO A 84 32.98 -5.64 -32.56
N SER A 85 32.53 -5.25 -31.37
CA SER A 85 32.45 -3.85 -30.95
C SER A 85 33.02 -3.65 -29.55
N GLU A 86 33.30 -2.41 -29.19
CA GLU A 86 33.88 -2.07 -27.90
C GLU A 86 32.84 -2.18 -26.78
N HIS A 87 33.12 -3.05 -25.82
CA HIS A 87 32.36 -3.18 -24.58
C HIS A 87 33.17 -2.62 -23.42
N CYS A 88 32.55 -1.74 -22.66
CA CYS A 88 33.14 -1.00 -21.56
C CYS A 88 32.68 -1.56 -20.22
N ARG A 89 33.61 -1.71 -19.28
CA ARG A 89 33.32 -1.75 -17.84
C ARG A 89 33.59 -0.38 -17.28
N TYR A 90 32.72 0.11 -16.41
CA TYR A 90 32.81 1.45 -15.88
C TYR A 90 32.31 1.50 -14.45
N THR A 91 32.60 2.61 -13.79
CA THR A 91 32.08 2.96 -12.49
C THR A 91 31.27 4.25 -12.60
N VAL A 92 30.17 4.36 -11.86
CA VAL A 92 29.32 5.56 -11.86
C VAL A 92 28.86 5.88 -10.43
N LEU A 93 28.63 7.16 -10.15
CA LEU A 93 27.99 7.59 -8.91
C LEU A 93 26.47 7.56 -9.08
N ALA A 94 25.80 6.73 -8.29
CA ALA A 94 24.35 6.59 -8.33
C ALA A 94 23.73 6.80 -6.96
N TRP A 95 22.59 7.50 -6.94
CA TRP A 95 21.78 7.63 -5.73
C TRP A 95 21.01 6.34 -5.50
N ARG A 96 21.17 5.75 -4.32
CA ARG A 96 20.47 4.54 -3.91
C ARG A 96 19.80 4.72 -2.58
N ARG A 97 18.63 4.10 -2.42
CA ARG A 97 17.94 4.02 -1.13
C ARG A 97 18.91 3.50 -0.07
N SER A 98 19.11 4.29 0.98
CA SER A 98 19.94 3.91 2.11
C SER A 98 19.09 3.54 3.31
N TRP A 99 18.14 4.39 3.69
CA TRP A 99 17.27 4.18 4.84
C TRP A 99 15.98 5.01 4.71
N ILE A 100 15.02 4.80 5.60
CA ILE A 100 13.74 5.52 5.63
C ILE A 100 13.64 6.26 6.96
N VAL A 101 13.42 7.56 6.91
CA VAL A 101 13.02 8.33 8.08
C VAL A 101 11.50 8.36 8.14
N LYS A 102 10.94 8.15 9.33
CA LYS A 102 9.49 8.21 9.52
C LYS A 102 9.11 9.07 10.72
N ASN A 103 7.95 9.69 10.62
CA ASN A 103 7.23 10.29 11.73
C ASN A 103 5.81 9.72 11.74
N GLU A 104 5.25 9.44 12.91
CA GLU A 104 3.94 8.81 13.05
C GLU A 104 3.17 9.45 14.20
N GLY A 105 1.84 9.45 14.10
CA GLY A 105 1.01 10.06 15.13
C GLY A 105 -0.48 9.74 14.96
N GLY A 106 -1.26 10.19 15.93
CA GLY A 106 -2.71 10.02 15.97
C GLY A 106 -3.49 11.23 15.45
N PRO A 107 -4.84 11.20 15.57
CA PRO A 107 -5.72 12.30 15.15
C PRO A 107 -5.54 13.59 15.95
N GLY A 108 -4.96 13.53 17.15
CA GLY A 108 -4.64 14.71 17.97
C GLY A 108 -3.38 15.44 17.54
N GLU A 109 -2.59 14.86 16.63
CA GLU A 109 -1.30 15.39 16.20
C GLU A 109 -1.36 15.79 14.74
N ARG A 110 -0.72 16.91 14.40
CA ARG A 110 -0.62 17.32 12.99
C ARG A 110 0.41 16.44 12.27
N PRO A 111 0.09 15.90 11.08
CA PRO A 111 1.07 15.16 10.29
C PRO A 111 2.23 16.08 9.87
N VAL A 112 3.45 15.74 10.31
CA VAL A 112 4.66 16.53 10.04
C VAL A 112 5.72 15.64 9.38
N TRP A 113 6.30 16.14 8.30
CA TRP A 113 7.43 15.49 7.64
C TRP A 113 8.68 15.51 8.53
N PRO A 114 9.36 14.36 8.72
CA PRO A 114 10.60 14.34 9.49
C PRO A 114 11.71 15.13 8.81
N THR A 115 12.60 15.73 9.61
CA THR A 115 13.78 16.49 9.13
C THR A 115 15.05 15.84 9.67
N PRO A 116 15.52 14.73 9.07
CA PRO A 116 16.70 14.05 9.56
C PRO A 116 17.98 14.86 9.28
N PRO A 117 19.01 14.74 10.14
CA PRO A 117 20.35 15.17 9.76
C PRO A 117 20.85 14.31 8.59
N LEU A 118 21.43 14.95 7.58
CA LEU A 118 21.98 14.28 6.40
C LEU A 118 23.50 14.28 6.45
N ARG A 119 24.12 13.19 6.01
CA ARG A 119 25.57 13.13 5.80
C ARG A 119 25.95 13.83 4.51
N LEU A 120 27.00 14.64 4.57
CA LEU A 120 27.55 15.32 3.40
C LEU A 120 29.00 14.89 3.24
N ALA A 121 29.33 14.37 2.06
CA ALA A 121 30.70 14.12 1.61
C ALA A 121 31.12 15.24 0.64
N PRO A 122 32.42 15.40 0.35
CA PRO A 122 32.89 16.32 -0.66
C PRO A 122 32.21 16.11 -2.04
N PRO A 123 32.07 17.16 -2.86
CA PRO A 123 31.49 17.04 -4.19
C PRO A 123 32.26 16.02 -5.05
N GLY A 124 31.53 15.11 -5.70
CA GLY A 124 32.13 14.05 -6.52
C GLY A 124 32.61 12.82 -5.74
N GLU A 125 32.46 12.80 -4.41
CA GLU A 125 32.76 11.62 -3.60
C GLU A 125 31.48 10.87 -3.20
N PRO A 126 31.53 9.53 -3.10
CA PRO A 126 30.42 8.75 -2.57
C PRO A 126 30.21 9.05 -1.07
N GLY A 127 29.01 8.78 -0.57
CA GLY A 127 28.68 8.85 0.86
C GLY A 127 27.74 10.00 1.24
N SER A 128 27.62 11.03 0.40
CA SER A 128 26.60 12.07 0.55
C SER A 128 25.20 11.48 0.59
N GLU A 129 24.33 12.03 1.43
CA GLU A 129 22.93 11.66 1.58
C GLU A 129 22.02 12.79 1.09
N ARG A 130 20.85 12.42 0.57
CA ARG A 130 19.81 13.37 0.19
C ARG A 130 18.42 12.83 0.52
N LEU A 131 17.46 13.73 0.65
CA LEU A 131 16.06 13.37 0.70
C LEU A 131 15.59 12.94 -0.69
N GLY A 132 15.07 11.73 -0.80
CA GLY A 132 14.45 11.17 -1.98
C GLY A 132 12.93 11.30 -1.95
N ARG A 133 12.25 10.23 -2.37
CA ARG A 133 10.78 10.17 -2.46
C ARG A 133 10.14 10.30 -1.07
N ARG A 134 9.04 11.07 -1.02
CA ARG A 134 8.18 11.23 0.16
C ARG A 134 6.90 10.43 -0.01
N GLU A 135 6.46 9.76 1.05
CA GLU A 135 5.25 8.95 1.08
C GLU A 135 4.44 9.27 2.33
N ALA A 136 3.14 9.55 2.14
CA ALA A 136 2.21 9.85 3.23
C ALA A 136 1.18 8.72 3.32
N PHE A 137 1.07 8.14 4.50
CA PHE A 137 0.11 7.09 4.81
C PHE A 137 -0.88 7.60 5.84
N TYR A 138 -2.16 7.48 5.51
CA TYR A 138 -3.26 7.74 6.45
C TYR A 138 -4.04 6.45 6.58
N GLU A 139 -3.96 5.87 7.77
CA GLU A 139 -4.45 4.53 8.05
C GLU A 139 -5.56 4.61 9.09
N ILE A 140 -6.57 3.78 8.90
CA ILE A 140 -7.65 3.55 9.86
C ILE A 140 -7.69 2.08 10.18
N GLU A 141 -7.95 1.77 11.45
CA GLU A 141 -8.21 0.41 11.89
C GLU A 141 -9.71 0.23 12.10
N LEU A 142 -10.24 -0.86 11.55
CA LEU A 142 -11.64 -1.23 11.60
C LEU A 142 -11.75 -2.60 12.27
N SER A 143 -12.65 -2.74 13.24
CA SER A 143 -12.92 -4.00 13.92
C SER A 143 -14.40 -4.36 13.82
N ASP A 144 -14.71 -5.65 13.70
CA ASP A 144 -16.09 -6.16 13.79
C ASP A 144 -16.56 -6.39 15.25
N GLY A 145 -15.73 -6.03 16.24
CA GLY A 145 -15.95 -6.32 17.65
C GLY A 145 -15.62 -7.76 18.06
N GLY A 146 -15.19 -8.60 17.12
CA GLY A 146 -14.63 -9.92 17.36
C GLY A 146 -13.13 -9.94 17.14
N ASP A 147 -12.64 -11.00 16.49
CA ASP A 147 -11.21 -11.23 16.27
C ASP A 147 -10.66 -10.58 14.99
N HIS A 148 -11.52 -9.99 14.15
CA HIS A 148 -11.09 -9.40 12.89
C HIS A 148 -10.73 -7.93 13.07
N LEU A 149 -9.54 -7.59 12.57
CA LEU A 149 -9.03 -6.23 12.49
C LEU A 149 -8.52 -5.98 11.06
N TRP A 150 -9.03 -4.92 10.43
CA TRP A 150 -8.61 -4.51 9.11
C TRP A 150 -7.95 -3.14 9.16
N THR A 151 -6.81 -3.01 8.50
CA THR A 151 -6.14 -1.72 8.31
C THR A 151 -6.41 -1.21 6.90
N CYS A 152 -7.08 -0.07 6.80
CA CYS A 152 -7.43 0.55 5.54
C CYS A 152 -6.64 1.85 5.33
N ARG A 153 -6.07 2.00 4.13
CA ARG A 153 -5.48 3.28 3.70
C ARG A 153 -6.55 4.17 3.08
N VAL A 154 -6.56 5.43 3.50
CA VAL A 154 -7.46 6.47 3.01
C VAL A 154 -6.66 7.71 2.62
N ASP A 155 -7.29 8.66 1.94
CA ASP A 155 -6.69 9.98 1.70
C ASP A 155 -6.80 10.89 2.93
N LEU A 156 -6.03 11.98 2.94
CA LEU A 156 -6.00 12.94 4.05
C LEU A 156 -7.39 13.56 4.33
N PRO A 157 -8.14 14.08 3.33
CA PRO A 157 -9.44 14.68 3.59
C PRO A 157 -10.42 13.71 4.25
N ARG A 158 -10.50 12.46 3.77
CA ARG A 158 -11.35 11.43 4.37
C ARG A 158 -10.88 11.10 5.79
N TRP A 159 -9.58 10.89 5.98
CA TRP A 159 -9.01 10.58 7.29
C TRP A 159 -9.32 11.64 8.37
N GLN A 160 -9.28 12.91 8.00
CA GLN A 160 -9.60 14.03 8.90
C GLN A 160 -11.08 14.05 9.31
N GLN A 161 -11.98 13.68 8.40
CA GLN A 161 -13.43 13.67 8.64
C GLN A 161 -13.89 12.48 9.48
N LEU A 162 -13.16 11.36 9.41
CA LEU A 162 -13.46 10.16 10.17
C LEU A 162 -13.35 10.43 11.68
N ARG A 163 -14.02 9.65 12.51
CA ARG A 163 -13.92 9.69 13.96
C ARG A 163 -13.92 8.27 14.50
N GLU A 164 -13.17 8.04 15.56
CA GLU A 164 -13.22 6.77 16.29
C GLU A 164 -14.63 6.57 16.84
N GLY A 165 -15.11 5.32 16.82
CA GLY A 165 -16.49 4.95 17.12
C GLY A 165 -17.46 5.03 15.93
N GLN A 166 -17.03 5.55 14.76
CA GLN A 166 -17.90 5.52 13.57
C GLN A 166 -18.08 4.10 13.05
N ARG A 167 -19.31 3.79 12.63
CA ARG A 167 -19.68 2.48 12.09
C ARG A 167 -19.77 2.50 10.57
N PHE A 168 -19.24 1.45 9.96
CA PHE A 168 -19.22 1.23 8.54
C PHE A 168 -19.67 -0.19 8.20
N ARG A 169 -19.97 -0.41 6.92
CA ARG A 169 -19.94 -1.76 6.37
C ARG A 169 -18.84 -1.85 5.33
N ILE A 170 -18.09 -2.93 5.38
CA ILE A 170 -17.01 -3.22 4.44
C ILE A 170 -17.29 -4.54 3.73
N PRO A 171 -17.24 -4.59 2.39
CA PRO A 171 -17.22 -5.86 1.68
C PRO A 171 -15.95 -6.62 2.05
N VAL A 172 -16.10 -7.90 2.36
CA VAL A 172 -14.99 -8.81 2.65
C VAL A 172 -15.11 -9.98 1.69
N ASP A 173 -14.00 -10.37 1.07
CA ASP A 173 -13.97 -11.51 0.17
C ASP A 173 -14.03 -12.85 0.92
N ARG A 174 -14.07 -13.95 0.18
CA ARG A 174 -14.12 -15.31 0.76
C ARG A 174 -12.89 -15.69 1.60
N PHE A 175 -11.82 -14.90 1.55
CA PHE A 175 -10.56 -15.12 2.26
C PHE A 175 -10.39 -14.21 3.48
N GLY A 176 -11.38 -13.35 3.78
CA GLY A 176 -11.30 -12.41 4.90
C GLY A 176 -10.62 -11.07 4.53
N THR A 177 -10.32 -10.83 3.25
CA THR A 177 -9.70 -9.58 2.80
C THR A 177 -10.76 -8.49 2.62
N ALA A 178 -10.58 -7.35 3.30
CA ALA A 178 -11.48 -6.22 3.20
C ALA A 178 -11.24 -5.36 1.94
N ASP A 179 -12.31 -5.01 1.24
CA ASP A 179 -12.32 -4.04 0.15
C ASP A 179 -12.58 -2.63 0.72
N CYS A 180 -11.54 -2.04 1.30
CA CYS A 180 -11.58 -0.73 1.95
C CYS A 180 -12.13 0.41 1.05
N PRO A 181 -11.78 0.50 -0.26
CA PRO A 181 -12.37 1.50 -1.15
C PRO A 181 -13.90 1.50 -1.19
N ARG A 182 -14.53 0.32 -1.05
CA ARG A 182 -15.99 0.15 -1.09
C ARG A 182 -16.68 0.30 0.26
N MET A 183 -15.96 0.72 1.31
CA MET A 183 -16.51 1.01 2.62
C MET A 183 -17.54 2.15 2.58
N TYR A 184 -18.69 1.95 3.22
CA TYR A 184 -19.75 2.96 3.35
C TYR A 184 -20.27 3.09 4.79
N ALA A 185 -20.78 4.26 5.15
CA ALA A 185 -21.29 4.54 6.49
C ALA A 185 -22.53 3.68 6.80
N SER A 186 -22.59 3.10 7.99
CA SER A 186 -23.74 2.34 8.47
C SER A 186 -24.49 3.14 9.52
N ARG A 187 -25.83 3.23 9.39
CA ARG A 187 -26.71 3.88 10.40
C ARG A 187 -27.33 2.87 11.38
N ILE A 188 -26.77 1.66 11.47
CA ILE A 188 -27.27 0.56 12.31
C ILE A 188 -26.71 0.69 13.73
#